data_AF-A0AAN1PFY9-F1
#
_entry.id   AF-A0AAN1PFY9-F1
#
_cell.length_a   1.000
_cell.length_b   1.000
_cell.length_c   1.000
_cell.angle_alpha   90.00
_cell.angle_beta   90.00
_cell.angle_gamma   90.00
#
_symmetry.space_group_name_H-M   'P 1'
#
loop_
_entity.id
_entity.type
_entity.pdbx_description
1 polymer ?
#
loop_
_entity_poly.entity_id
_entity_poly.type
_entity_poly.pdbx_seq_one_letter_code
_entity_poly.pdbx_strand_id
1 'polypeptide(L)'
;MIKALVGWFQALFARRKEQRIEEVTLRQIPHLIDFETPSDEAICLHEAGHACAALVVELVPEFIEFVDDAGSQGRARNRIPVGEPQQRRLVACAAYAVEYNLYMAGRLTNATGVTIDQKAFIQLAIGSNAAHDKVQFFGENREGPDKRWPAYDDETFMATGQGLAKMLPMDLVVALAEAMLNERRVERERILEIAAPFFK
;
A
#
# COMPACT_ATOMS: atom_id res chain seq x y z
N MET A 1 -16.47 -8.41 22.93
CA MET A 1 -15.46 -7.38 22.58
C MET A 1 -15.88 -6.49 21.42
N ILE A 2 -16.54 -7.00 20.37
CA ILE A 2 -17.04 -6.21 19.21
C ILE A 2 -17.97 -5.04 19.60
N LYS A 3 -18.76 -5.17 20.67
CA LYS A 3 -19.67 -4.09 21.13
C LYS A 3 -18.96 -2.86 21.73
N ALA A 4 -17.70 -2.99 22.18
CA ALA A 4 -16.97 -1.88 22.81
C ALA A 4 -16.36 -0.92 21.77
N LEU A 5 -16.00 -1.42 20.58
CA LEU A 5 -15.53 -0.57 19.49
C LEU A 5 -16.64 0.33 18.93
N VAL A 6 -17.86 -0.20 18.77
CA VAL A 6 -19.01 0.53 18.20
C VAL A 6 -19.39 1.77 19.02
N GLY A 7 -19.25 1.70 20.36
CA GLY A 7 -19.56 2.83 21.25
C GLY A 7 -18.52 3.96 21.21
N TRP A 8 -17.26 3.65 20.87
CA TRP A 8 -16.19 4.66 20.78
C TRP A 8 -16.27 5.45 19.46
N PHE A 9 -16.65 4.78 18.36
CA PHE A 9 -16.83 5.43 17.05
C PHE A 9 -17.86 6.56 17.08
N GLN A 10 -18.99 6.42 17.77
CA GLN A 10 -20.05 7.43 17.78
C GLN A 10 -19.66 8.74 18.49
N ALA A 11 -18.73 8.70 19.45
CA ALA A 11 -18.28 9.88 20.19
C ALA A 11 -17.29 10.74 19.39
N LEU A 12 -16.53 10.13 18.46
CA LEU A 12 -15.54 10.83 17.63
C LEU A 12 -16.20 11.70 16.54
N PHE A 13 -17.33 11.24 15.98
CA PHE A 13 -18.07 11.93 14.90
C PHE A 13 -18.78 13.22 15.33
N ALA A 14 -19.02 13.42 16.63
CA ALA A 14 -19.79 14.59 17.10
C ALA A 14 -19.01 15.92 17.10
N ARG A 15 -17.71 15.94 16.73
CA ARG A 15 -16.83 17.11 16.95
C ARG A 15 -16.31 17.86 15.71
N ARG A 16 -16.61 17.47 14.47
CA ARG A 16 -16.20 18.27 13.29
C ARG A 16 -17.35 19.15 12.80
N LYS A 17 -17.45 20.34 13.39
CA LYS A 17 -18.18 21.47 12.80
C LYS A 17 -17.26 22.24 11.84
N GLU A 18 -17.77 22.40 10.62
CA GLU A 18 -17.61 23.55 9.74
C GLU A 18 -16.18 24.02 9.40
N GLN A 19 -15.64 23.45 8.32
CA GLN A 19 -14.68 24.15 7.45
C GLN A 19 -15.31 24.34 6.07
N ARG A 20 -15.18 25.56 5.53
CA ARG A 20 -15.60 25.93 4.17
C ARG A 20 -14.88 25.03 3.16
N ILE A 21 -15.67 24.30 2.39
CA ILE A 21 -15.19 23.48 1.27
C ILE A 21 -15.02 24.44 0.08
N GLU A 22 -13.79 24.80 -0.25
CA GLU A 22 -13.47 25.13 -1.64
C GLU A 22 -13.74 23.87 -2.47
N GLU A 23 -14.37 23.97 -3.64
CA GLU A 23 -14.57 22.85 -4.56
C GLU A 23 -13.21 22.36 -5.07
N VAL A 24 -12.49 21.62 -4.23
CA VAL A 24 -11.32 20.86 -4.62
C VAL A 24 -11.84 19.70 -5.44
N THR A 25 -11.53 19.71 -6.74
CA THR A 25 -11.76 18.54 -7.59
C THR A 25 -10.91 17.41 -7.05
N LEU A 26 -11.54 16.40 -6.43
CA LEU A 26 -10.84 15.25 -5.88
C LEU A 26 -10.18 14.47 -7.02
N ARG A 27 -8.88 14.20 -6.87
CA ARG A 27 -8.14 13.33 -7.78
C ARG A 27 -8.60 11.89 -7.57
N GLN A 28 -8.76 11.18 -8.67
CA GLN A 28 -9.04 9.74 -8.70
C GLN A 28 -7.85 9.00 -9.28
N ILE A 29 -7.67 7.75 -8.86
CA ILE A 29 -6.62 6.90 -9.43
C ILE A 29 -6.97 6.60 -10.89
N PRO A 30 -6.11 6.93 -11.87
CA PRO A 30 -6.41 6.71 -13.27
C PRO A 30 -6.46 5.23 -13.61
N HIS A 31 -7.07 4.92 -14.76
CA HIS A 31 -7.15 3.53 -15.21
C HIS A 31 -5.76 2.94 -15.51
N LEU A 32 -4.88 3.69 -16.18
CA LEU A 32 -3.52 3.27 -16.48
C LEU A 32 -2.53 3.95 -15.52
N ILE A 33 -1.53 3.19 -15.07
CA ILE A 33 -0.55 3.60 -14.04
C ILE A 33 0.85 3.49 -14.63
N ASP A 34 1.60 4.60 -14.65
CA ASP A 34 3.04 4.56 -14.98
C ASP A 34 3.80 3.92 -13.83
N PHE A 35 4.37 2.74 -14.12
CA PHE A 35 5.09 1.92 -13.18
C PHE A 35 6.61 2.00 -13.34
N GLU A 36 7.10 2.47 -14.49
CA GLU A 36 8.54 2.60 -14.75
C GLU A 36 9.10 3.87 -14.11
N THR A 37 8.33 4.97 -14.18
CA THR A 37 8.61 6.20 -13.44
C THR A 37 7.50 6.39 -12.42
N PRO A 38 7.62 5.84 -11.19
CA PRO A 38 6.47 5.67 -10.31
C PRO A 38 5.72 6.98 -10.08
N SER A 39 4.51 7.04 -10.64
CA SER A 39 3.62 8.18 -10.47
C SER A 39 3.17 8.30 -9.01
N ASP A 40 2.62 9.45 -8.63
CA ASP A 40 2.06 9.62 -7.28
C ASP A 40 0.97 8.58 -7.01
N GLU A 41 0.22 8.18 -8.03
CA GLU A 41 -0.80 7.14 -7.96
C GLU A 41 -0.21 5.76 -7.74
N ALA A 42 0.89 5.41 -8.41
CA ALA A 42 1.61 4.16 -8.16
C ALA A 42 2.10 4.07 -6.71
N ILE A 43 2.66 5.18 -6.19
CA ILE A 43 3.13 5.28 -4.80
C ILE A 43 1.96 5.17 -3.80
N CYS A 44 0.85 5.86 -4.06
CA CYS A 44 -0.33 5.78 -3.19
C CYS A 44 -0.89 4.35 -3.15
N LEU A 45 -0.96 3.66 -4.29
CA LEU A 45 -1.43 2.28 -4.37
C LEU A 45 -0.51 1.31 -3.62
N HIS A 46 0.80 1.53 -3.72
CA HIS A 46 1.81 0.75 -2.99
C HIS A 46 1.60 0.87 -1.46
N GLU A 47 1.55 2.08 -0.94
CA GLU A 47 1.36 2.33 0.50
C GLU A 47 -0.03 1.90 1.00
N ALA A 48 -1.06 2.12 0.19
CA ALA A 48 -2.41 1.66 0.48
C ALA A 48 -2.49 0.13 0.53
N GLY A 49 -1.66 -0.58 -0.23
CA GLY A 49 -1.51 -2.04 -0.14
C GLY A 49 -1.11 -2.49 1.25
N HIS A 50 -0.05 -1.91 1.81
CA HIS A 50 0.40 -2.20 3.18
C HIS A 50 -0.66 -1.85 4.22
N ALA A 51 -1.27 -0.67 4.13
CA ALA A 51 -2.31 -0.23 5.06
C ALA A 51 -3.54 -1.14 5.02
N CYS A 52 -3.97 -1.53 3.82
CA CYS A 52 -5.09 -2.45 3.61
C CYS A 52 -4.79 -3.83 4.21
N ALA A 53 -3.63 -4.41 3.91
CA ALA A 53 -3.25 -5.71 4.47
C ALA A 53 -3.12 -5.66 6.00
N ALA A 54 -2.61 -4.56 6.56
CA ALA A 54 -2.56 -4.34 8.00
C ALA A 54 -3.96 -4.41 8.62
N LEU A 55 -4.93 -3.69 8.05
CA LEU A 55 -6.32 -3.70 8.53
C LEU A 55 -6.93 -5.10 8.47
N VAL A 56 -6.68 -5.85 7.39
CA VAL A 56 -7.16 -7.24 7.22
C VAL A 56 -6.61 -8.17 8.31
N VAL A 57 -5.40 -7.91 8.80
CA VAL A 57 -4.80 -8.66 9.92
C VAL A 57 -4.97 -7.97 11.28
N GLU A 58 -5.94 -7.06 11.39
CA GLU A 58 -6.33 -6.35 12.62
C GLU A 58 -5.26 -5.40 13.19
N LEU A 59 -4.28 -5.01 12.37
CA LEU A 59 -3.31 -3.96 12.68
C LEU A 59 -3.78 -2.64 12.10
N VAL A 60 -4.00 -1.64 12.95
CA VAL A 60 -4.45 -0.32 12.49
C VAL A 60 -3.25 0.60 12.27
N PRO A 61 -2.96 1.03 11.02
CA PRO A 61 -1.89 1.98 10.76
C PRO A 61 -2.08 3.28 11.53
N GLU A 62 -0.99 3.88 11.99
CA GLU A 62 -1.00 5.24 12.55
C GLU A 62 -1.20 6.28 11.45
N PHE A 63 -0.55 6.08 10.30
CA PHE A 63 -0.71 6.92 9.12
C PHE A 63 -0.13 6.27 7.86
N ILE A 64 -0.50 6.82 6.71
CA ILE A 64 0.20 6.71 5.43
C ILE A 64 0.48 8.12 4.91
N GLU A 65 1.68 8.40 4.38
CA GLU A 65 2.05 9.75 3.95
C GLU A 65 3.08 9.79 2.82
N PHE A 66 3.04 10.86 2.03
CA PHE A 66 4.19 11.30 1.24
C PHE A 66 5.27 11.88 2.16
N VAL A 67 6.52 11.67 1.78
CA VAL A 67 7.69 12.18 2.51
C VAL A 67 8.43 13.18 1.64
N ASP A 68 8.54 14.42 2.12
CA ASP A 68 9.28 15.51 1.48
C ASP A 68 10.64 15.78 2.15
N ASP A 69 11.20 14.75 2.81
CA ASP A 69 12.48 14.84 3.52
C ASP A 69 13.65 14.39 2.66
N ALA A 70 14.68 15.23 2.51
CA ALA A 70 15.88 14.94 1.71
C ALA A 70 16.69 13.71 2.18
N GLY A 71 16.46 13.22 3.40
CA GLY A 71 17.09 12.02 3.95
C GLY A 71 16.24 10.74 3.87
N SER A 72 15.03 10.81 3.31
CA SER A 72 14.13 9.66 3.21
C SER A 72 14.62 8.64 2.18
N GLN A 73 14.47 7.35 2.48
CA GLN A 73 14.77 6.25 1.56
C GLN A 73 13.66 6.01 0.52
N GLY A 74 12.55 6.77 0.60
CA GLY A 74 11.41 6.66 -0.31
C GLY A 74 10.59 7.95 -0.37
N ARG A 75 9.68 8.03 -1.34
CA ARG A 75 8.77 9.18 -1.55
C ARG A 75 7.53 9.13 -0.67
N ALA A 76 7.30 8.01 -0.01
CA ALA A 76 6.21 7.79 0.91
C ALA A 76 6.63 6.81 2.02
N ARG A 77 5.82 6.76 3.07
CA ARG A 77 5.94 5.76 4.13
C ARG A 77 4.60 5.52 4.81
N ASN A 78 4.49 4.36 5.42
CA ASN A 78 3.45 4.04 6.37
C ASN A 78 4.05 3.82 7.77
N ARG A 79 3.22 3.95 8.80
CA ARG A 79 3.56 3.49 10.14
C ARG A 79 2.51 2.49 10.60
N ILE A 80 2.89 1.22 10.60
CA ILE A 80 2.03 0.11 10.99
C ILE A 80 2.57 -0.49 12.29
N PRO A 81 1.70 -0.77 13.29
CA PRO A 81 2.12 -1.45 14.51
C PRO A 81 2.80 -2.80 14.21
N VAL A 82 3.80 -3.17 15.01
CA VAL A 82 4.47 -4.46 14.87
C VAL A 82 3.52 -5.58 15.29
N GLY A 83 3.11 -6.41 14.33
CA GLY A 83 2.35 -7.63 14.58
C GLY A 83 3.23 -8.88 14.69
N GLU A 84 2.56 -10.02 14.78
CA GLU A 84 3.17 -11.34 14.75
C GLU A 84 3.96 -11.59 13.45
N PRO A 85 4.96 -12.50 13.43
CA PRO A 85 5.77 -12.75 12.25
C PRO A 85 4.99 -13.04 10.97
N GLN A 86 3.86 -13.75 11.07
CA GLN A 86 3.01 -14.03 9.92
C GLN A 86 2.27 -12.78 9.44
N GLN A 87 1.74 -11.96 10.35
CA GLN A 87 1.09 -10.69 10.01
C GLN A 87 2.07 -9.75 9.31
N ARG A 88 3.30 -9.63 9.85
CA ARG A 88 4.36 -8.82 9.26
C ARG A 88 4.68 -9.25 7.82
N ARG A 89 4.78 -10.56 7.56
CA ARG A 89 5.01 -11.08 6.19
C ARG A 89 3.89 -10.70 5.23
N LEU A 90 2.64 -10.82 5.66
CA LEU A 90 1.48 -10.43 4.84
C LEU A 90 1.49 -8.93 4.54
N VAL A 91 1.71 -8.10 5.55
CA VAL A 91 1.83 -6.64 5.38
C VAL A 91 2.98 -6.30 4.43
N ALA A 92 4.16 -6.88 4.63
CA ALA A 92 5.34 -6.58 3.83
C ALA A 92 5.18 -6.91 2.34
N CYS A 93 4.54 -8.03 1.99
CA CYS A 93 4.33 -8.38 0.58
C CYS A 93 3.08 -7.76 -0.06
N ALA A 94 2.31 -6.94 0.68
CA ALA A 94 1.04 -6.41 0.22
C ALA A 94 1.17 -5.41 -0.94
N ALA A 95 2.21 -4.57 -0.95
CA ALA A 95 2.47 -3.69 -2.06
C ALA A 95 2.71 -4.46 -3.37
N TYR A 96 3.55 -5.50 -3.34
CA TYR A 96 3.72 -6.39 -4.48
C TYR A 96 2.41 -7.08 -4.88
N ALA A 97 1.55 -7.46 -3.93
CA ALA A 97 0.25 -8.03 -4.24
C ALA A 97 -0.66 -7.05 -5.01
N VAL A 98 -0.64 -5.76 -4.65
CA VAL A 98 -1.32 -4.69 -5.39
C VAL A 98 -0.75 -4.54 -6.80
N GLU A 99 0.57 -4.42 -6.91
CA GLU A 99 1.27 -4.29 -8.19
C GLU A 99 0.98 -5.48 -9.12
N TYR A 100 0.96 -6.70 -8.57
CA TYR A 100 0.60 -7.91 -9.29
C TYR A 100 -0.85 -7.89 -9.79
N ASN A 101 -1.82 -7.46 -8.97
CA ASN A 101 -3.20 -7.31 -9.41
C ASN A 101 -3.34 -6.30 -10.56
N LEU A 102 -2.62 -5.18 -10.50
CA LEU A 102 -2.61 -4.17 -11.56
C LEU A 102 -1.96 -4.70 -12.85
N TYR A 103 -0.86 -5.45 -12.72
CA TYR A 103 -0.21 -6.13 -13.85
C TYR A 103 -1.16 -7.12 -14.53
N MET A 104 -1.80 -8.01 -13.76
CA MET A 104 -2.74 -9.00 -14.28
C MET A 104 -3.98 -8.36 -14.92
N ALA A 105 -4.35 -7.16 -14.48
CA ALA A 105 -5.43 -6.37 -15.08
C ALA A 105 -5.00 -5.56 -16.33
N GLY A 106 -3.72 -5.62 -16.72
CA GLY A 106 -3.19 -4.86 -17.87
C GLY A 106 -3.13 -3.34 -17.62
N ARG A 107 -3.10 -2.89 -16.36
CA ARG A 107 -3.18 -1.48 -15.98
C ARG A 107 -1.82 -0.80 -15.85
N LEU A 108 -0.73 -1.55 -15.82
CA LEU A 108 0.62 -1.00 -15.66
C LEU A 108 1.23 -0.66 -17.01
N THR A 109 1.73 0.56 -17.14
CA THR A 109 2.38 1.08 -18.35
C THR A 109 3.74 1.67 -18.03
N ASN A 110 4.54 1.93 -19.06
CA ASN A 110 5.69 2.83 -18.97
C ASN A 110 5.28 4.31 -19.14
N ALA A 111 6.25 5.21 -19.10
CA ALA A 111 6.06 6.66 -19.28
C ALA A 111 5.48 7.06 -20.65
N THR A 112 5.55 6.17 -21.65
CA THR A 112 4.96 6.38 -22.98
C THR A 112 3.54 5.79 -23.13
N GLY A 113 2.99 5.20 -22.06
CA GLY A 113 1.66 4.58 -22.04
C GLY A 113 1.61 3.17 -22.64
N VAL A 114 2.76 2.53 -22.89
CA VAL A 114 2.83 1.15 -23.38
C VAL A 114 2.75 0.19 -22.20
N THR A 115 1.88 -0.82 -22.28
CA THR A 115 1.73 -1.86 -21.25
C THR A 115 3.07 -2.57 -21.00
N ILE A 116 3.43 -2.74 -19.73
CA ILE A 116 4.66 -3.45 -19.37
C ILE A 116 4.54 -4.95 -19.59
N ASP A 117 5.60 -5.59 -20.06
CA ASP A 117 5.67 -7.06 -20.16
C ASP A 117 6.02 -7.70 -18.81
N GLN A 118 5.96 -9.04 -18.76
CA GLN A 118 6.25 -9.79 -17.53
C GLN A 118 7.68 -9.57 -17.02
N LYS A 119 8.64 -9.49 -17.93
CA LYS A 119 10.06 -9.36 -17.59
C LYS A 119 10.32 -8.00 -16.95
N ALA A 120 9.79 -6.93 -17.55
CA ALA A 120 9.83 -5.58 -17.02
C ALA A 120 9.12 -5.49 -15.68
N PHE A 121 7.93 -6.08 -15.55
CA PHE A 121 7.19 -6.13 -14.29
C PHE A 121 8.02 -6.75 -13.15
N ILE A 122 8.55 -7.96 -13.35
CA ILE A 122 9.36 -8.64 -12.32
C ILE A 122 10.59 -7.81 -11.96
N GLN A 123 11.28 -7.25 -12.96
CA GLN A 123 12.46 -6.43 -12.71
C GLN A 123 12.15 -5.19 -11.87
N LEU A 124 11.04 -4.49 -12.14
CA LEU A 124 10.64 -3.30 -11.40
C LEU A 124 10.12 -3.67 -10.01
N ALA A 125 9.14 -4.58 -9.93
CA ALA A 125 8.45 -4.93 -8.69
C ALA A 125 9.40 -5.60 -7.67
N ILE A 126 10.22 -6.57 -8.11
CA ILE A 126 11.08 -7.35 -7.21
C ILE A 126 12.51 -6.80 -7.12
N GLY A 127 13.02 -6.28 -8.24
CA GLY A 127 14.39 -5.77 -8.33
C GLY A 127 14.56 -4.36 -7.75
N SER A 128 13.49 -3.56 -7.72
CA SER A 128 13.54 -2.17 -7.25
C SER A 128 12.56 -1.91 -6.11
N ASN A 129 11.26 -2.06 -6.36
CA ASN A 129 10.22 -1.58 -5.43
C ASN A 129 10.19 -2.37 -4.11
N ALA A 130 10.29 -3.70 -4.18
CA ALA A 130 10.17 -4.55 -3.00
C ALA A 130 11.46 -4.66 -2.17
N ALA A 131 12.52 -3.90 -2.43
CA ALA A 131 13.80 -4.08 -1.72
C ALA A 131 13.63 -3.92 -0.19
N HIS A 132 12.94 -2.87 0.26
CA HIS A 132 12.66 -2.65 1.67
C HIS A 132 11.64 -3.68 2.22
N ASP A 133 10.62 -3.98 1.44
CA ASP A 133 9.59 -4.97 1.80
C ASP A 133 10.16 -6.36 2.04
N LYS A 134 11.14 -6.78 1.24
CA LYS A 134 11.83 -8.05 1.44
C LYS A 134 12.57 -8.08 2.76
N VAL A 135 13.21 -6.99 3.17
CA VAL A 135 13.83 -6.90 4.51
C VAL A 135 12.78 -7.08 5.60
N GLN A 136 11.62 -6.43 5.50
CA GLN A 136 10.54 -6.58 6.49
C GLN A 136 9.95 -8.00 6.50
N PHE A 137 9.79 -8.59 5.32
CA PHE A 137 9.24 -9.93 5.12
C PHE A 137 10.14 -11.01 5.74
N PHE A 138 11.43 -10.98 5.43
CA PHE A 138 12.41 -11.94 5.93
C PHE A 138 12.90 -11.61 7.36
N GLY A 139 12.75 -10.36 7.79
CA GLY A 139 13.19 -9.86 9.10
C GLY A 139 14.64 -9.42 9.13
N GLU A 140 15.36 -9.52 8.02
CA GLU A 140 16.77 -9.14 7.87
C GLU A 140 17.09 -8.87 6.39
N ASN A 141 18.14 -8.10 6.13
CA ASN A 141 18.66 -7.94 4.77
C ASN A 141 19.50 -9.17 4.39
N ARG A 142 19.11 -9.88 3.32
CA ARG A 142 19.79 -11.07 2.81
C ARG A 142 20.46 -10.85 1.46
N GLU A 143 20.63 -9.59 1.04
CA GLU A 143 21.36 -9.25 -0.19
C GLU A 143 22.79 -9.80 -0.17
N GLY A 144 23.16 -10.41 -1.29
CA GLY A 144 24.53 -10.82 -1.55
C GLY A 144 25.46 -9.64 -1.83
N PRO A 145 26.77 -9.91 -1.99
CA PRO A 145 27.76 -8.89 -2.34
C PRO A 145 27.47 -8.12 -3.64
N ASP A 146 26.70 -8.73 -4.55
CA ASP A 146 26.27 -8.15 -5.83
C ASP A 146 24.99 -7.32 -5.72
N LYS A 147 24.50 -7.06 -4.49
CA LYS A 147 23.24 -6.34 -4.22
C LYS A 147 22.00 -7.04 -4.76
N ARG A 148 22.07 -8.36 -4.97
CA ARG A 148 20.92 -9.16 -5.36
C ARG A 148 20.45 -10.03 -4.20
N TRP A 149 19.15 -10.23 -4.13
CA TRP A 149 18.57 -11.22 -3.24
C TRP A 149 18.73 -12.63 -3.83
N PRO A 150 18.80 -13.69 -3.00
CA PRO A 150 18.76 -15.06 -3.48
C PRO A 150 17.48 -15.32 -4.29
N ALA A 151 17.58 -16.00 -5.44
CA ALA A 151 16.43 -16.27 -6.31
C ALA A 151 15.28 -16.98 -5.58
N TYR A 152 15.61 -17.92 -4.68
CA TYR A 152 14.61 -18.61 -3.85
C TYR A 152 13.85 -17.67 -2.90
N ASP A 153 14.51 -16.63 -2.38
CA ASP A 153 13.87 -15.63 -1.52
C ASP A 153 12.92 -14.75 -2.35
N ASP A 154 13.35 -14.32 -3.55
CA ASP A 154 12.49 -13.60 -4.48
C ASP A 154 11.26 -14.45 -4.89
N GLU A 155 11.45 -15.73 -5.20
CA GLU A 155 10.36 -16.68 -5.51
C GLU A 155 9.39 -16.85 -4.34
N THR A 156 9.91 -16.98 -3.11
CA THR A 156 9.10 -17.11 -1.90
C THR A 156 8.27 -15.86 -1.64
N PHE A 157 8.88 -14.68 -1.79
CA PHE A 157 8.19 -13.40 -1.63
C PHE A 157 7.09 -13.24 -2.69
N MET A 158 7.40 -13.51 -3.96
CA MET A 158 6.45 -13.46 -5.07
C MET A 158 5.27 -14.42 -4.85
N ALA A 159 5.55 -15.69 -4.51
CA ALA A 159 4.51 -16.69 -4.29
C ALA A 159 3.55 -16.28 -3.16
N THR A 160 4.10 -15.70 -2.08
CA THR A 160 3.30 -15.22 -0.96
C THR A 160 2.43 -14.03 -1.37
N GLY A 161 3.01 -13.04 -2.05
CA GLY A 161 2.27 -11.86 -2.51
C GLY A 161 1.21 -12.19 -3.58
N GLN A 162 1.49 -13.13 -4.49
CA GLN A 162 0.49 -13.65 -5.44
C GLN A 162 -0.64 -14.41 -4.74
N GLY A 163 -0.35 -15.11 -3.64
CA GLY A 163 -1.37 -15.71 -2.78
C GLY A 163 -2.25 -14.66 -2.13
N LEU A 164 -1.64 -13.61 -1.58
CA LEU A 164 -2.34 -12.48 -0.94
C LEU A 164 -3.18 -11.68 -1.94
N ALA A 165 -2.70 -11.48 -3.17
CA ALA A 165 -3.37 -10.71 -4.22
C ALA A 165 -4.81 -11.20 -4.49
N LYS A 166 -5.07 -12.50 -4.33
CA LYS A 166 -6.38 -13.12 -4.50
C LYS A 166 -7.39 -12.77 -3.41
N MET A 167 -6.92 -12.31 -2.25
CA MET A 167 -7.72 -12.05 -1.06
C MET A 167 -7.72 -10.56 -0.67
N LEU A 168 -6.82 -9.77 -1.25
CA LEU A 168 -6.67 -8.36 -0.93
C LEU A 168 -7.88 -7.56 -1.45
N PRO A 169 -8.62 -6.83 -0.59
CA PRO A 169 -9.77 -6.06 -1.03
C PRO A 169 -9.31 -4.81 -1.79
N MET A 170 -9.18 -4.95 -3.12
CA MET A 170 -8.64 -3.89 -3.99
C MET A 170 -9.46 -2.60 -3.97
N ASP A 171 -10.76 -2.67 -3.74
CA ASP A 171 -11.59 -1.46 -3.61
C ASP A 171 -11.21 -0.63 -2.37
N LEU A 172 -10.83 -1.29 -1.26
CA LEU A 172 -10.30 -0.60 -0.08
C LEU A 172 -8.91 -0.02 -0.36
N VAL A 173 -8.05 -0.74 -1.09
CA VAL A 173 -6.73 -0.23 -1.52
C VAL A 173 -6.92 1.05 -2.33
N VAL A 174 -7.81 1.05 -3.31
CA VAL A 174 -8.07 2.23 -4.15
C VAL A 174 -8.60 3.39 -3.31
N ALA A 175 -9.56 3.16 -2.41
CA ALA A 175 -10.11 4.21 -1.57
C ALA A 175 -9.05 4.85 -0.63
N LEU A 176 -8.15 4.05 -0.07
CA LEU A 176 -7.02 4.54 0.75
C LEU A 176 -6.00 5.29 -0.11
N ALA A 177 -5.69 4.78 -1.30
CA ALA A 177 -4.76 5.42 -2.24
C ALA A 177 -5.30 6.78 -2.72
N GLU A 178 -6.59 6.88 -3.05
CA GLU A 178 -7.24 8.14 -3.41
C GLU A 178 -7.21 9.14 -2.26
N ALA A 179 -7.48 8.70 -1.03
CA ALA A 179 -7.36 9.57 0.13
C ALA A 179 -5.92 10.09 0.29
N MET A 180 -4.91 9.22 0.16
CA MET A 180 -3.51 9.62 0.23
C MET A 180 -3.10 10.57 -0.89
N LEU A 181 -3.59 10.34 -2.11
CA LEU A 181 -3.31 11.21 -3.26
C LEU A 181 -3.84 12.63 -3.04
N ASN A 182 -5.01 12.76 -2.41
CA ASN A 182 -5.66 14.06 -2.17
C ASN A 182 -5.17 14.75 -0.89
N GLU A 183 -4.96 13.98 0.19
CA GLU A 183 -4.67 14.51 1.52
C GLU A 183 -3.16 14.58 1.80
N ARG A 184 -2.32 13.93 0.98
CA ARG A 184 -0.87 13.73 1.12
C ARG A 184 -0.43 12.96 2.37
N ARG A 185 -1.21 13.02 3.44
CA ARG A 185 -1.07 12.25 4.68
C ARG A 185 -2.45 11.89 5.19
N VAL A 186 -2.69 10.59 5.40
CA VAL A 186 -3.94 10.06 5.94
C VAL A 186 -3.67 9.50 7.32
N GLU A 187 -4.25 10.12 8.33
CA GLU A 187 -4.11 9.71 9.73
C GLU A 187 -5.03 8.52 10.07
N ARG A 188 -4.69 7.83 11.16
CA ARG A 188 -5.42 6.68 11.72
C ARG A 188 -6.94 6.82 11.69
N GLU A 189 -7.50 7.92 12.18
CA GLU A 189 -8.95 8.12 12.25
C GLU A 189 -9.58 8.10 10.86
N ARG A 190 -8.92 8.73 9.90
CA ARG A 190 -9.37 8.82 8.51
C ARG A 190 -9.24 7.47 7.80
N ILE A 191 -8.16 6.72 8.05
CA ILE A 191 -8.00 5.34 7.58
C ILE A 191 -9.16 4.47 8.05
N LEU A 192 -9.54 4.55 9.33
CA LEU A 192 -10.65 3.79 9.89
C LEU A 192 -12.01 4.21 9.31
N GLU A 193 -12.22 5.50 9.07
CA GLU A 193 -13.42 6.01 8.38
C GLU A 193 -13.57 5.41 6.98
N ILE A 194 -12.49 5.42 6.19
CA ILE A 194 -12.46 4.88 4.83
C ILE A 194 -12.71 3.37 4.85
N ALA A 195 -12.15 2.67 5.83
CA ALA A 195 -12.22 1.22 5.93
C ALA A 195 -13.56 0.69 6.49
N ALA A 196 -14.27 1.49 7.30
CA ALA A 196 -15.49 1.07 7.98
C ALA A 196 -16.59 0.44 7.08
N PRO A 197 -16.80 0.87 5.82
CA PRO A 197 -17.77 0.23 4.92
C PRO A 197 -17.37 -1.19 4.47
N PHE A 198 -16.09 -1.53 4.50
CA PHE A 198 -15.55 -2.79 3.94
C PHE A 198 -15.52 -3.94 4.96
N PHE A 199 -15.70 -3.65 6.24
CA PHE A 199 -15.65 -4.63 7.33
C PHE A 199 -17.01 -4.87 8.00
N LYS A 200 -18.11 -4.61 7.28
CA LYS A 200 -19.49 -4.82 7.74
C LYS A 200 -20.01 -6.22 7.46
#